data_AF-K1PJ98-F1
#
_entry.id   AF-K1PJ98-F1
#
_cell.length_a   1.000
_cell.length_b   1.000
_cell.length_c   1.000
_cell.angle_alpha   90.00
_cell.angle_beta   90.00
_cell.angle_gamma   90.00
#
_symmetry.space_group_name_H-M   'P 1'
#
loop_
_entity.id
_entity.type
_entity.pdbx_description
1 polymer ?
#
loop_
_entity_poly.entity_id
_entity_poly.type
_entity_poly.pdbx_seq_one_letter_code
_entity_poly.pdbx_strand_id
1 'polypeptide(L)'
;MSHGVNANNGYTNRFLGYSVYISNGKLCFKDTNYTKATIPNPTNITCITHGRYVIYYNNRTHPPYPDGYSTNGAYNELCELEVYGCPVTGYYGEDCSLPCPQNCQEGHCHIVDGTCLGCVPGYTGARCDKECTNNKYGVECDSTCGKCLNGVRHLRNKNSEEKQQKNPENVDEHVETTRLSKTVYDQVEENSAYQELGETTKESHFGASSL
;
A
#
# COMPACT_ATOMS: atom_id res chain seq x y z
N MET A 1 -21.82 23.72 -9.83
CA MET A 1 -22.88 23.13 -8.99
C MET A 1 -22.47 21.70 -8.68
N SER A 2 -22.01 21.44 -7.46
CA SER A 2 -21.69 20.09 -6.97
C SER A 2 -22.98 19.32 -6.77
N HIS A 3 -23.34 18.47 -7.73
CA HIS A 3 -24.48 17.58 -7.59
C HIS A 3 -24.09 16.45 -6.64
N GLY A 4 -24.52 16.54 -5.39
CA GLY A 4 -24.21 15.53 -4.38
C GLY A 4 -24.79 14.15 -4.71
N VAL A 5 -24.23 13.13 -4.07
CA VAL A 5 -24.64 11.73 -4.19
C VAL A 5 -25.90 11.53 -3.33
N ASN A 6 -27.03 11.18 -3.94
CA ASN A 6 -28.29 10.90 -3.23
C ASN A 6 -29.25 10.03 -4.06
N ALA A 7 -30.36 9.59 -3.47
CA ALA A 7 -31.31 8.67 -4.10
C ALA A 7 -31.96 9.20 -5.39
N ASN A 8 -32.06 10.52 -5.55
CA ASN A 8 -32.71 11.17 -6.69
C ASN A 8 -31.71 11.50 -7.82
N ASN A 9 -30.41 11.45 -7.52
CA ASN A 9 -29.37 11.66 -8.52
C ASN A 9 -29.13 10.35 -9.30
N GLY A 10 -29.33 10.41 -10.63
CA GLY A 10 -29.20 9.27 -11.54
C GLY A 10 -27.77 8.76 -11.71
N TYR A 11 -26.77 9.53 -11.28
CA TYR A 11 -25.34 9.17 -11.33
C TYR A 11 -24.88 8.45 -10.06
N THR A 12 -25.64 8.52 -8.95
CA THR A 12 -25.29 7.92 -7.65
C THR A 12 -24.97 6.42 -7.72
N ASN A 13 -25.63 5.66 -8.61
CA ASN A 13 -25.39 4.23 -8.79
C ASN A 13 -24.00 3.90 -9.38
N ARG A 14 -23.33 4.87 -10.00
CA ARG A 14 -21.99 4.72 -10.59
C ARG A 14 -20.90 4.60 -9.52
N PHE A 15 -21.13 5.16 -8.34
CA PHE A 15 -20.19 5.19 -7.23
C PHE A 15 -20.28 3.98 -6.29
N LEU A 16 -21.31 3.14 -6.39
CA LEU A 16 -21.45 1.98 -5.50
C LEU A 16 -20.38 0.91 -5.75
N GLY A 17 -20.06 0.09 -4.76
CA GLY A 17 -19.19 -1.08 -4.90
C GLY A 17 -17.72 -0.80 -5.19
N TYR A 18 -17.26 0.44 -4.99
CA TYR A 18 -15.86 0.79 -5.14
C TYR A 18 -15.00 0.21 -4.01
N SER A 19 -13.71 0.14 -4.26
CA SER A 19 -12.70 -0.24 -3.29
C SER A 19 -11.56 0.78 -3.31
N VAL A 20 -10.90 0.96 -2.17
CA VAL A 20 -9.73 1.81 -2.04
C VAL A 20 -8.56 0.95 -1.60
N TYR A 21 -7.47 1.01 -2.37
CA TYR A 21 -6.22 0.31 -2.11
C TYR A 21 -5.08 1.30 -1.93
N ILE A 22 -4.00 0.82 -1.34
CA ILE A 22 -2.71 1.50 -1.32
C ILE A 22 -1.76 0.74 -2.24
N SER A 23 -0.82 1.45 -2.85
CA SER A 23 0.15 0.88 -3.80
C SER A 23 0.98 -0.30 -3.25
N ASN A 24 1.01 -0.49 -1.93
CA ASN A 24 1.63 -1.65 -1.27
C ASN A 24 0.74 -2.92 -1.28
N GLY A 25 -0.45 -2.86 -1.91
CA GLY A 25 -1.42 -3.95 -1.99
C GLY A 25 -2.45 -3.98 -0.84
N LYS A 26 -2.38 -3.08 0.15
CA LYS A 26 -3.33 -3.04 1.26
C LYS A 26 -4.72 -2.59 0.78
N LEU A 27 -5.74 -3.40 1.04
CA LEU A 27 -7.15 -2.99 0.92
C LEU A 27 -7.54 -2.14 2.13
N CYS A 28 -7.89 -0.88 1.88
CA CYS A 28 -8.30 0.08 2.90
C CYS A 28 -9.81 0.13 3.11
N PHE A 29 -10.56 -0.02 2.02
CA PHE A 29 -12.01 0.08 2.05
C PHE A 29 -12.62 -0.70 0.90
N LYS A 30 -13.77 -1.32 1.15
CA LYS A 30 -14.60 -1.94 0.13
C LYS A 30 -16.05 -1.65 0.46
N ASP A 31 -16.73 -0.99 -0.47
CA ASP A 31 -18.18 -0.82 -0.37
C ASP A 31 -18.87 -2.15 -0.69
N THR A 32 -19.64 -2.66 0.28
CA THR A 32 -20.56 -3.79 0.10
C THR A 32 -21.99 -3.46 0.49
N ASN A 33 -22.22 -2.30 1.12
CA ASN A 33 -23.43 -2.02 1.89
C ASN A 33 -24.10 -0.69 1.51
N TYR A 34 -23.40 0.20 0.79
CA TYR A 34 -24.02 1.44 0.38
C TYR A 34 -25.08 1.19 -0.69
N THR A 35 -26.10 2.02 -0.61
CA THR A 35 -27.19 2.11 -1.57
C THR A 35 -27.21 3.52 -2.11
N LYS A 36 -28.04 3.77 -3.13
CA LYS A 36 -28.23 5.11 -3.65
C LYS A 36 -28.64 6.15 -2.60
N ALA A 37 -29.30 5.71 -1.52
CA ALA A 37 -29.77 6.58 -0.45
C ALA A 37 -28.76 6.75 0.70
N THR A 38 -27.80 5.82 0.84
CA THR A 38 -26.94 5.72 2.03
C THR A 38 -25.47 6.00 1.76
N ILE A 39 -25.06 6.09 0.49
CA ILE A 39 -23.68 6.49 0.16
C ILE A 39 -23.41 7.93 0.64
N PRO A 40 -22.37 8.17 1.46
CA PRO A 40 -22.06 9.49 1.98
C PRO A 40 -21.36 10.38 0.94
N ASN A 41 -21.38 11.68 1.20
CA ASN A 41 -20.64 12.70 0.43
C ASN A 41 -20.34 13.92 1.31
N PRO A 42 -19.08 14.17 1.72
CA PRO A 42 -17.87 13.40 1.39
C PRO A 42 -17.79 12.05 2.11
N THR A 43 -16.93 11.16 1.61
CA THR A 43 -16.63 9.86 2.26
C THR A 43 -15.23 9.88 2.87
N ASN A 44 -15.14 9.70 4.18
CA ASN A 44 -13.86 9.68 4.90
C ASN A 44 -13.43 8.23 5.16
N ILE A 45 -12.24 7.85 4.69
CA ILE A 45 -11.68 6.49 4.85
C ILE A 45 -10.39 6.59 5.65
N THR A 46 -10.39 6.01 6.85
CA THR A 46 -9.17 5.92 7.67
C THR A 46 -8.40 4.65 7.31
N CYS A 47 -7.21 4.81 6.73
CA CYS A 47 -6.33 3.68 6.44
C CYS A 47 -4.87 4.05 6.66
N ILE A 48 -4.31 3.54 7.76
CA ILE A 48 -2.96 3.91 8.17
C ILE A 48 -1.99 2.85 7.65
N THR A 49 -1.13 3.26 6.71
CA THR A 49 -0.08 2.42 6.12
C THR A 49 0.92 3.27 5.33
N HIS A 50 2.01 2.66 4.87
CA HIS A 50 2.97 3.29 3.96
C HIS A 50 2.65 2.93 2.52
N GLY A 51 2.63 3.92 1.65
CA GLY A 51 2.43 3.71 0.22
C GLY A 51 2.70 4.99 -0.56
N ARG A 52 2.87 4.83 -1.86
CA ARG A 52 3.14 5.93 -2.78
C ARG A 52 1.85 6.51 -3.36
N TYR A 53 0.89 5.64 -3.66
CA TYR A 53 -0.38 6.01 -4.28
C TYR A 53 -1.55 5.45 -3.48
N VAL A 54 -2.63 6.22 -3.47
CA VAL A 54 -3.97 5.71 -3.19
C VAL A 54 -4.57 5.28 -4.52
N ILE A 55 -5.33 4.20 -4.52
CA ILE A 55 -5.94 3.64 -5.73
C ILE A 55 -7.43 3.52 -5.48
N TYR A 56 -8.25 4.21 -6.26
CA TYR A 56 -9.68 3.96 -6.30
C TYR A 56 -9.98 3.00 -7.42
N TYR A 57 -10.71 1.97 -7.07
CA TYR A 57 -10.99 0.85 -7.96
C TYR A 57 -12.49 0.62 -8.01
N ASN A 58 -13.07 0.82 -9.19
CA ASN A 58 -14.49 0.56 -9.43
C ASN A 58 -14.62 -0.38 -10.62
N ASN A 59 -14.91 -1.65 -10.37
CA ASN A 59 -14.90 -2.67 -11.41
C ASN A 59 -16.29 -3.22 -11.71
N ARG A 60 -16.61 -3.43 -13.00
CA ARG A 60 -17.86 -4.01 -13.52
C ARG A 60 -17.55 -4.88 -14.74
N THR A 61 -17.15 -6.13 -14.50
CA THR A 61 -16.73 -7.06 -15.56
C THR A 61 -17.72 -8.18 -15.83
N HIS A 62 -18.44 -8.65 -14.80
CA HIS A 62 -19.31 -9.83 -14.92
C HIS A 62 -20.70 -9.57 -14.33
N PRO A 63 -21.75 -9.48 -15.16
CA PRO A 63 -23.14 -9.44 -14.68
C PRO A 63 -23.58 -10.81 -14.15
N PRO A 64 -24.61 -10.89 -13.28
CA PRO A 64 -25.41 -9.77 -12.76
C PRO A 64 -24.68 -8.97 -11.68
N TYR A 65 -24.85 -7.64 -11.72
CA TYR A 65 -24.33 -6.77 -10.67
C TYR A 65 -25.28 -6.72 -9.47
N PRO A 66 -24.78 -6.42 -8.26
CA PRO A 66 -25.64 -6.18 -7.09
C PRO A 66 -26.70 -5.11 -7.34
N ASP A 67 -27.83 -5.25 -6.65
CA ASP A 67 -28.97 -4.35 -6.81
C ASP A 67 -28.57 -2.88 -6.56
N GLY A 68 -29.03 -2.01 -7.46
CA GLY A 68 -28.79 -0.58 -7.41
C GLY A 68 -27.48 -0.11 -8.05
N TYR A 69 -26.59 -1.01 -8.45
CA TYR A 69 -25.35 -0.67 -9.15
C TYR A 69 -25.64 -0.22 -10.59
N SER A 70 -24.78 0.61 -11.16
CA SER A 70 -24.84 0.95 -12.60
C SER A 70 -24.73 -0.31 -13.46
N THR A 71 -25.69 -0.51 -14.37
CA THR A 71 -25.71 -1.63 -15.34
C THR A 71 -24.87 -1.36 -16.58
N ASN A 72 -24.57 -0.09 -16.85
CA ASN A 72 -23.92 0.35 -18.10
C ASN A 72 -22.38 0.36 -17.99
N GLY A 73 -21.83 -0.30 -16.98
CA GLY A 73 -20.39 -0.37 -16.72
C GLY A 73 -19.97 0.41 -15.47
N ALA A 74 -18.66 0.42 -15.25
CA ALA A 74 -17.99 1.18 -14.20
C ALA A 74 -17.66 2.59 -14.67
N TYR A 75 -17.76 3.56 -13.76
CA TYR A 75 -17.37 4.95 -14.02
C TYR A 75 -16.57 5.46 -12.84
N ASN A 76 -15.62 6.35 -13.13
CA ASN A 76 -14.88 7.11 -12.13
C ASN A 76 -15.22 8.59 -12.34
N GLU A 77 -16.08 9.13 -11.46
CA GLU A 77 -16.58 10.52 -11.53
C GLU A 77 -16.26 11.26 -10.23
N LEU A 78 -15.09 10.96 -9.65
CA LEU A 78 -14.62 11.63 -8.43
C LEU A 78 -14.36 13.10 -8.72
N CYS A 79 -14.99 13.99 -7.95
CA CYS A 79 -14.83 15.44 -8.11
C CYS A 79 -13.59 15.97 -7.41
N GLU A 80 -13.28 15.43 -6.24
CA GLU A 80 -12.17 15.86 -5.38
C GLU A 80 -11.74 14.71 -4.48
N LEU A 81 -10.44 14.62 -4.22
CA LEU A 81 -9.86 13.64 -3.31
C LEU A 81 -8.75 14.29 -2.50
N GLU A 82 -8.88 14.18 -1.18
CA GLU A 82 -7.87 14.64 -0.24
C GLU A 82 -7.18 13.43 0.39
N VAL A 83 -5.85 13.40 0.31
CA VAL A 83 -5.02 12.36 0.94
C VAL A 83 -4.13 13.05 1.96
N TYR A 84 -4.25 12.64 3.23
CA TYR A 84 -3.49 13.19 4.34
C TYR A 84 -2.41 12.21 4.78
N GLY A 85 -1.17 12.70 4.90
CA GLY A 85 -0.02 11.89 5.31
C GLY A 85 1.25 12.71 5.40
N CYS A 86 2.36 12.03 5.72
CA CYS A 86 3.66 12.67 5.78
C CYS A 86 4.40 12.64 4.44
N PRO A 87 4.79 13.79 3.88
CA PRO A 87 5.47 13.86 2.59
C PRO A 87 6.93 13.40 2.67
N VAL A 88 7.52 13.38 3.87
CA VAL A 88 8.90 12.96 4.12
C VAL A 88 8.88 11.60 4.81
N THR A 89 9.61 10.65 4.23
CA THR A 89 9.79 9.33 4.84
C THR A 89 10.60 9.44 6.13
N GLY A 90 10.28 8.59 7.11
CA GLY A 90 10.98 8.61 8.39
C GLY A 90 10.57 9.72 9.34
N TYR A 91 9.45 10.40 9.09
CA TYR A 91 8.86 11.39 9.99
C TYR A 91 7.39 11.11 10.28
N TYR A 92 6.92 11.59 11.43
CA TYR A 92 5.55 11.46 11.92
C TYR A 92 5.12 12.72 12.69
N GLY A 93 3.86 12.73 13.13
CA GLY A 93 3.23 13.83 13.85
C GLY A 93 2.39 14.72 12.93
N GLU A 94 1.65 15.65 13.54
CA GLU A 94 0.72 16.55 12.84
C GLU A 94 1.39 17.34 11.69
N ASP A 95 2.63 17.80 11.91
CA ASP A 95 3.43 18.54 10.93
C ASP A 95 4.54 17.70 10.27
N CYS A 96 4.57 16.39 10.50
CA CYS A 96 5.61 15.49 9.99
C CYS A 96 7.04 15.97 10.31
N SER A 97 7.21 16.50 11.51
CA SER A 97 8.45 17.10 12.00
C SER A 97 9.19 16.22 13.01
N LEU A 98 8.53 15.17 13.53
CA LEU A 98 9.14 14.25 14.49
C LEU A 98 9.78 13.07 13.76
N PRO A 99 11.08 12.81 13.94
CA PRO A 99 11.72 11.66 13.29
C PRO A 99 11.19 10.36 13.89
N CYS A 100 10.95 9.37 13.03
CA CYS A 100 10.63 8.01 13.45
C CYS A 100 11.73 7.46 14.37
N PRO A 101 11.39 6.59 15.34
CA PRO A 101 12.39 5.94 16.18
C PRO A 101 13.49 5.25 15.38
N GLN A 102 14.75 5.38 15.84
CA GLN A 102 15.95 4.97 15.11
C GLN A 102 15.94 3.48 14.68
N ASN A 103 15.41 2.61 15.52
CA ASN A 103 15.43 1.16 15.31
C ASN A 103 14.15 0.64 14.64
N CYS A 104 13.26 1.52 14.16
CA CYS A 104 12.18 1.11 13.28
C CYS A 104 12.78 0.52 11.99
N GLN A 105 12.24 -0.61 11.56
CA GLN A 105 12.60 -1.23 10.29
C GLN A 105 12.37 -0.23 9.14
N GLU A 106 13.41 -0.02 8.32
CA GLU A 106 13.38 0.90 7.17
C GLU A 106 13.02 2.36 7.53
N GLY A 107 13.08 2.72 8.81
CA GLY A 107 12.64 4.04 9.30
C GLY A 107 11.13 4.25 9.21
N HIS A 108 10.33 3.20 9.03
CA HIS A 108 8.88 3.31 8.93
C HIS A 108 8.19 3.25 10.29
N CYS A 109 7.50 4.33 10.63
CA CYS A 109 6.64 4.40 11.80
C CYS A 109 5.24 4.90 11.44
N HIS A 110 4.32 4.75 12.38
CA HIS A 110 2.95 5.20 12.29
C HIS A 110 2.93 6.73 12.24
N ILE A 111 2.29 7.29 11.21
CA ILE A 111 2.33 8.73 10.90
C ILE A 111 1.74 9.61 12.01
N VAL A 112 0.85 9.07 12.86
CA VAL A 112 0.24 9.82 13.98
C VAL A 112 1.07 9.70 15.28
N ASP A 113 1.29 8.49 15.80
CA ASP A 113 1.87 8.29 17.14
C ASP A 113 3.35 7.88 17.15
N GLY A 114 3.94 7.57 15.99
CA GLY A 114 5.34 7.18 15.85
C GLY A 114 5.67 5.74 16.23
N THR A 115 4.66 4.87 16.39
CA THR A 115 4.85 3.43 16.63
C THR A 115 5.49 2.77 15.41
N CYS A 116 6.55 1.99 15.58
CA CYS A 116 7.20 1.28 14.48
C CYS A 116 6.31 0.17 13.92
N LEU A 117 6.33 -0.03 12.60
CA LEU A 117 5.64 -1.17 11.97
C LEU A 117 6.43 -2.49 12.08
N GLY A 118 7.72 -2.38 12.40
CA GLY A 118 8.63 -3.48 12.66
C GLY A 118 9.92 -2.93 13.24
N CYS A 119 10.70 -3.78 13.91
CA CYS A 119 12.00 -3.42 14.46
C CYS A 119 13.14 -4.06 13.66
N VAL A 120 14.28 -3.37 13.59
CA VAL A 120 15.50 -4.01 13.11
C VAL A 120 15.88 -5.19 14.03
N PRO A 121 16.54 -6.24 13.52
CA PRO A 121 16.88 -7.42 14.32
C PRO A 121 17.70 -7.05 15.57
N GLY A 122 17.23 -7.50 16.74
CA GLY A 122 17.87 -7.22 18.02
C GLY A 122 17.15 -6.15 18.84
N TYR A 123 16.10 -5.53 18.32
CA TYR A 123 15.24 -4.59 19.04
C TYR A 123 13.78 -5.03 19.03
N THR A 124 13.03 -4.59 20.04
CA THR A 124 11.60 -4.89 20.25
C THR A 124 10.88 -3.72 20.93
N GLY A 125 9.57 -3.86 21.09
CA GLY A 125 8.68 -2.85 21.65
C GLY A 125 8.06 -1.94 20.58
N ALA A 126 7.02 -1.19 20.97
CA ALA A 126 6.24 -0.34 20.07
C ALA A 126 7.09 0.72 19.34
N ARG A 127 8.17 1.20 19.95
CA ARG A 127 9.09 2.19 19.36
C ARG A 127 10.50 1.64 19.13
N CYS A 128 10.67 0.31 19.19
CA CYS A 128 11.96 -0.37 19.01
C CYS A 128 13.08 0.18 19.93
N ASP A 129 12.70 0.61 21.13
CA ASP A 129 13.56 1.21 22.15
C ASP A 129 14.16 0.19 23.12
N LYS A 130 13.75 -1.09 23.01
CA LYS A 130 14.22 -2.17 23.88
C LYS A 130 15.09 -3.13 23.11
N GLU A 131 16.30 -3.38 23.61
CA GLU A 131 17.17 -4.44 23.10
C GLU A 131 16.61 -5.83 23.47
N CYS A 132 16.74 -6.76 22.54
CA CYS A 132 16.46 -8.17 22.78
C CYS A 132 17.47 -8.74 23.79
N THR A 133 16.98 -9.40 24.83
CA THR A 133 17.83 -10.09 25.82
C THR A 133 18.14 -11.53 25.39
N ASN A 134 19.07 -12.18 26.10
CA ASN A 134 19.39 -13.61 25.95
C ASN A 134 19.87 -14.02 24.54
N ASN A 135 20.61 -13.14 23.86
CA ASN A 135 21.09 -13.37 22.49
C ASN A 135 19.94 -13.74 21.54
N LYS A 136 18.83 -13.02 21.61
CA LYS A 136 17.69 -13.22 20.71
C LYS A 136 17.56 -12.09 19.68
N TYR A 137 16.82 -12.35 18.62
CA TYR A 137 16.55 -11.41 17.52
C TYR A 137 15.26 -11.79 16.79
N GLY A 138 14.92 -11.03 15.75
CA GLY A 138 13.71 -11.26 14.95
C GLY A 138 12.47 -10.63 15.59
N VAL A 139 11.31 -10.89 14.98
CA VAL A 139 10.02 -10.41 15.49
C VAL A 139 9.85 -10.88 16.93
N GLU A 140 9.52 -9.94 17.82
CA GLU A 140 9.36 -10.15 19.26
C GLU A 140 10.52 -10.87 19.96
N CYS A 141 11.73 -10.81 19.38
CA CYS A 141 12.90 -11.53 19.88
C CYS A 141 12.71 -13.05 19.96
N ASP A 142 12.01 -13.69 19.02
CA ASP A 142 11.75 -15.14 19.08
C ASP A 142 12.87 -16.02 18.51
N SER A 143 13.81 -15.45 17.75
CA SER A 143 14.92 -16.21 17.16
C SER A 143 16.17 -16.16 18.05
N THR A 144 16.81 -17.31 18.30
CA THR A 144 18.07 -17.37 19.07
C THR A 144 19.31 -17.22 18.18
N CYS A 145 20.26 -16.40 18.60
CA CYS A 145 21.54 -16.15 17.93
C CYS A 145 22.51 -17.31 18.25
N GLY A 146 22.89 -18.10 17.23
CA GLY A 146 23.73 -19.30 17.44
C GLY A 146 25.23 -19.02 17.68
N LYS A 147 25.86 -18.15 16.87
CA LYS A 147 27.29 -17.81 16.97
C LYS A 147 27.48 -16.32 16.69
N CYS A 148 27.13 -15.47 17.64
CA CYS A 148 27.16 -14.02 17.49
C CYS A 148 28.37 -13.46 18.26
N LEU A 149 29.21 -12.68 17.59
CA LEU A 149 30.26 -11.90 18.24
C LEU A 149 29.59 -10.62 18.75
N ASN A 150 29.60 -10.40 20.06
CA ASN A 150 29.03 -9.21 20.72
C ASN A 150 27.54 -8.97 20.40
N GLY A 151 26.73 -10.01 20.27
CA GLY A 151 25.28 -9.88 20.09
C GLY A 151 24.81 -9.47 18.69
N VAL A 152 25.71 -9.29 17.71
CA VAL A 152 25.36 -8.93 16.33
C VAL A 152 25.69 -10.08 15.35
N ARG A 153 24.80 -10.34 14.40
CA ARG A 153 25.04 -11.32 13.32
C ARG A 153 25.87 -10.67 12.21
N HIS A 154 27.17 -10.96 12.15
CA HIS A 154 27.95 -10.73 10.93
C HIS A 154 27.56 -11.77 9.88
N LEU A 155 27.00 -11.33 8.75
CA LEU A 155 26.88 -12.16 7.55
C LEU A 155 28.30 -12.47 7.08
N ARG A 156 28.79 -13.70 7.30
CA ARG A 156 30.02 -14.15 6.64
C ARG A 156 29.75 -14.21 5.14
N ASN A 157 30.31 -13.26 4.38
CA ASN A 157 30.40 -13.37 2.92
C ASN A 157 31.15 -14.65 2.56
N LYS A 158 30.44 -15.68 2.08
CA LYS A 158 31.05 -16.89 1.50
C LYS A 158 31.39 -16.65 0.02
N ASN A 159 32.22 -15.65 -0.27
CA ASN A 159 32.78 -15.48 -1.62
C ASN A 159 34.28 -15.74 -1.58
N SER A 160 34.65 -17.02 -1.49
CA SER A 160 35.96 -17.52 -1.94
C SER A 160 35.92 -19.04 -1.98
N GLU A 161 35.55 -19.60 -3.13
CA GLU A 161 36.20 -20.79 -3.68
C GLU A 161 35.85 -20.87 -5.17
N GLU A 162 36.87 -20.61 -5.98
CA GLU A 162 36.88 -20.63 -7.44
C GLU A 162 36.68 -22.06 -7.96
N LYS A 163 35.89 -22.22 -9.03
CA LYS A 163 36.31 -23.04 -10.18
C LYS A 163 35.91 -22.36 -11.49
N GLN A 164 36.90 -21.78 -12.14
CA GLN A 164 36.92 -21.57 -13.59
C GLN A 164 36.84 -22.94 -14.30
N GLN A 165 36.02 -23.07 -15.34
CA GLN A 165 36.47 -23.29 -16.73
C GLN A 165 35.28 -23.51 -17.70
N LYS A 166 35.41 -22.87 -18.88
CA LYS A 166 34.82 -23.15 -20.23
C LYS A 166 33.55 -22.41 -20.67
N ASN A 167 33.77 -21.44 -21.57
CA ASN A 167 32.96 -21.16 -22.77
C ASN A 167 33.48 -22.10 -23.92
N PRO A 168 32.82 -22.32 -25.08
CA PRO A 168 31.76 -21.52 -25.71
C PRO A 168 30.59 -22.29 -26.42
N GLU A 169 29.63 -21.49 -26.91
CA GLU A 169 28.66 -21.73 -28.01
C GLU A 169 27.34 -22.49 -27.79
N ASN A 170 26.26 -21.69 -27.86
CA ASN A 170 25.00 -21.91 -28.60
C ASN A 170 23.93 -22.86 -28.02
N VAL A 171 22.99 -22.35 -27.20
CA VAL A 171 21.58 -22.80 -27.18
C VAL A 171 20.64 -21.66 -26.72
N ASP A 172 19.85 -21.21 -27.67
CA ASP A 172 18.46 -20.71 -27.66
C ASP A 172 17.99 -19.61 -26.68
N GLU A 173 17.42 -18.58 -27.30
CA GLU A 173 16.71 -17.44 -26.75
C GLU A 173 15.32 -17.88 -26.30
N HIS A 174 15.14 -18.31 -25.05
CA HIS A 174 13.83 -18.32 -24.36
C HIS A 174 14.06 -18.36 -22.85
N VAL A 175 14.40 -17.20 -22.25
CA VAL A 175 14.27 -17.03 -20.81
C VAL A 175 12.79 -16.75 -20.53
N GLU A 176 12.05 -17.83 -20.31
CA GLU A 176 10.77 -17.81 -19.64
C GLU A 176 10.99 -17.20 -18.25
N THR A 177 10.71 -15.89 -18.14
CA THR A 177 10.69 -15.17 -16.86
C THR A 177 9.66 -15.85 -15.98
N THR A 178 10.20 -16.68 -15.10
CA THR A 178 9.56 -17.27 -13.95
C THR A 178 8.67 -16.23 -13.29
N ARG A 179 7.39 -16.60 -13.15
CA ARG A 179 6.33 -15.91 -12.41
C ARG A 179 6.84 -15.37 -11.08
N LEU A 180 7.40 -14.17 -11.07
CA LEU A 180 7.27 -13.31 -9.91
C LEU A 180 5.78 -13.02 -9.79
N SER A 181 5.24 -13.25 -8.60
CA SER A 181 3.89 -12.84 -8.21
C SER A 181 3.65 -11.40 -8.68
N LYS A 182 2.88 -11.21 -9.77
CA LYS A 182 2.42 -9.88 -10.19
C LYS A 182 1.80 -9.22 -8.96
N THR A 183 2.32 -8.05 -8.61
CA THR A 183 1.76 -7.26 -7.51
C THR A 183 0.36 -6.79 -7.90
N VAL A 184 -0.44 -6.34 -6.93
CA VAL A 184 -1.76 -5.73 -7.23
C VAL A 184 -1.60 -4.60 -8.25
N TYR A 185 -0.51 -3.84 -8.17
CA TYR A 185 -0.13 -2.80 -9.12
C TYR A 185 -0.04 -3.33 -10.57
N ASP A 186 0.67 -4.45 -10.79
CA ASP A 186 0.87 -5.05 -12.12
C ASP A 186 -0.40 -5.68 -12.73
N GLN A 187 -1.47 -5.85 -11.94
CA GLN A 187 -2.77 -6.31 -12.44
C GLN A 187 -3.76 -5.16 -12.70
N VAL A 188 -3.47 -3.97 -12.16
CA VAL A 188 -4.39 -2.84 -12.13
C VAL A 188 -4.14 -1.88 -13.30
N GLU A 189 -2.89 -1.74 -13.78
CA GLU A 189 -2.56 -0.89 -14.95
C GLU A 189 -3.23 -1.35 -16.27
N GLU A 190 -3.57 -2.63 -16.41
CA GLU A 190 -4.22 -3.17 -17.62
C GLU A 190 -5.76 -2.99 -17.64
N ASN A 191 -6.37 -2.36 -16.63
CA ASN A 191 -7.83 -2.28 -16.48
C ASN A 191 -8.37 -0.84 -16.57
N SER A 192 -9.38 -0.60 -17.41
CA SER A 192 -10.08 0.68 -17.52
C SER A 192 -10.92 1.06 -16.28
N ALA A 193 -11.13 0.12 -15.36
CA ALA A 193 -11.75 0.32 -14.04
C ALA A 193 -10.88 1.09 -13.04
N TYR A 194 -9.62 1.34 -13.40
CA TYR A 194 -8.61 1.87 -12.51
C TYR A 194 -8.41 3.37 -12.68
N GLN A 195 -8.25 4.05 -11.55
CA GLN A 195 -7.73 5.40 -11.52
C GLN A 195 -6.71 5.51 -10.38
N GLU A 196 -5.49 5.88 -10.75
CA GLU A 196 -4.45 6.27 -9.82
C GLU A 196 -4.82 7.61 -9.18
N LEU A 197 -4.91 7.62 -7.86
CA LEU A 197 -5.42 8.75 -7.11
C LEU A 197 -4.29 9.44 -6.35
N GLY A 198 -3.54 10.27 -7.08
CA GLY A 198 -2.53 11.18 -6.54
C GLY A 198 -1.35 10.51 -5.83
N GLU A 199 -0.26 11.27 -5.67
CA GLU A 199 0.77 10.90 -4.70
C GLU A 199 0.29 11.27 -3.29
N THR A 200 0.59 10.45 -2.29
CA THR A 200 0.28 10.70 -0.86
C THR A 200 0.92 11.98 -0.29
N THR A 201 1.67 12.70 -1.11
CA THR A 201 2.54 13.84 -0.77
C THR A 201 1.93 15.20 -1.11
N LYS A 202 0.72 15.28 -1.70
CA LYS A 202 0.05 16.54 -2.07
C LYS A 202 -1.47 16.50 -1.89
N GLU A 203 -2.05 17.65 -1.51
CA GLU A 203 -3.45 17.96 -1.83
C GLU A 203 -3.64 17.75 -3.33
N SER A 204 -4.41 16.71 -3.67
CA SER A 204 -4.54 16.25 -5.04
C SER A 204 -5.86 16.78 -5.60
N HIS A 205 -5.89 18.03 -6.06
CA HIS A 205 -7.04 18.55 -6.79
C HIS A 205 -7.11 17.92 -8.20
N PHE A 206 -7.75 16.76 -8.32
CA PHE A 206 -8.16 16.20 -9.61
C PHE A 206 -9.57 16.69 -9.93
N GLY A 207 -9.66 17.82 -10.63
CA GLY A 207 -10.94 18.32 -11.12
C GLY A 207 -11.39 17.57 -12.37
N ALA A 208 -12.42 16.72 -12.25
CA ALA A 208 -13.23 16.31 -13.40
C ALA A 208 -14.26 17.42 -13.70
N SER A 209 -13.89 18.38 -14.55
CA SER A 209 -14.88 19.27 -15.17
C SER A 209 -15.53 18.52 -16.34
N SER A 210 -16.82 18.19 -16.23
CA SER A 210 -17.61 17.78 -17.38
C SER A 210 -18.15 19.02 -18.09
N LEU A 211 -17.94 19.08 -19.42
CA LEU A 211 -18.65 19.99 -20.34
C LEU A 211 -20.16 19.69 -20.37
#